data_AF-A0A344L5E9-F1
#
_entry.id   AF-A0A344L5E9-F1
#
_cell.length_a   1.000
_cell.length_b   1.000
_cell.length_c   1.000
_cell.angle_alpha   90.00
_cell.angle_beta   90.00
_cell.angle_gamma   90.00
#
_symmetry.space_group_name_H-M   'P 1'
#
loop_
_entity.id
_entity.type
_entity.pdbx_description
1 polymer ?
#
loop_
_entity_poly.entity_id
_entity_poly.type
_entity_poly.pdbx_seq_one_letter_code
_entity_poly.pdbx_strand_id
1 'polypeptide(L)' 'MAARTLSRAVAPRQLAAWAHRTFGHDTLEAAGRLAELDDAYDIADYDERATGDLDAEVMAEARRLTT' A
#
# COMPACT_ATOMS: atom_id res chain seq x y z
N MET A 1 1.04 9.56 -6.27
CA MET A 1 0.99 9.16 -4.84
C MET A 1 2.24 8.40 -4.42
N ALA A 2 2.65 7.33 -5.12
CA ALA A 2 3.87 6.57 -4.82
C ALA A 2 5.13 7.44 -4.58
N ALA A 3 5.48 8.36 -5.49
CA ALA A 3 6.62 9.27 -5.30
C ALA A 3 6.52 10.18 -4.04
N ARG A 4 5.29 10.55 -3.64
CA ARG A 4 5.05 11.31 -2.40
C ARG A 4 5.27 10.44 -1.15
N THR A 5 4.92 9.16 -1.24
CA THR A 5 5.20 8.18 -0.18
C THR A 5 6.70 7.92 -0.06
N LEU A 6 7.42 7.79 -1.17
CA LEU A 6 8.88 7.63 -1.17
C LEU A 6 9.64 8.82 -0.56
N SER A 7 9.10 10.04 -0.73
CA SER A 7 9.60 11.25 -0.09
C SER A 7 9.08 11.47 1.34
N ARG A 8 8.36 10.48 1.91
CA ARG A 8 7.76 10.52 3.25
C ARG A 8 6.70 11.62 3.46
N ALA A 9 6.22 12.22 2.38
CA ALA A 9 5.15 13.22 2.41
C ALA A 9 3.75 12.58 2.57
N VAL A 10 3.64 11.26 2.38
CA VAL A 10 2.42 10.46 2.55
C VAL A 10 2.84 9.17 3.27
N ALA A 11 2.07 8.75 4.29
CA ALA A 11 2.36 7.50 4.99
C ALA A 11 2.06 6.28 4.09
N PRO A 12 2.71 5.12 4.30
CA PRO A 12 2.49 3.94 3.45
C PRO A 12 1.04 3.46 3.50
N ARG A 13 0.42 3.31 4.69
CA ARG A 13 -1.03 2.99 4.78
C ARG A 13 -1.93 3.96 4.01
N GLN A 14 -1.58 5.25 3.94
CA GLN A 14 -2.36 6.23 3.16
C GLN A 14 -2.24 6.02 1.65
N LEU A 15 -1.09 5.54 1.16
CA LEU A 15 -0.93 5.15 -0.24
C LEU A 15 -1.78 3.93 -0.57
N ALA A 16 -1.72 2.88 0.27
CA ALA A 16 -2.50 1.66 0.12
C ALA A 16 -4.00 1.98 0.07
N ALA A 17 -4.50 2.71 1.07
CA ALA A 17 -5.90 3.10 1.17
C ALA A 17 -6.36 4.00 0.01
N TRP A 18 -5.49 4.89 -0.48
CA TRP A 18 -5.79 5.69 -1.67
C TRP A 18 -5.89 4.83 -2.93
N ALA A 19 -4.94 3.92 -3.13
CA ALA A 19 -4.93 3.03 -4.30
C ALA A 19 -6.16 2.11 -4.29
N HIS A 20 -6.48 1.54 -3.13
CA HIS A 20 -7.65 0.68 -2.96
C HIS A 20 -8.95 1.43 -3.27
N ARG A 21 -9.18 2.59 -2.66
CA ARG A 21 -10.40 3.39 -2.94
C ARG A 21 -10.49 3.90 -4.39
N THR A 22 -9.35 4.14 -5.03
CA THR A 22 -9.33 4.74 -6.38
C THR A 22 -9.44 3.69 -7.48
N PHE A 23 -8.81 2.53 -7.31
CA PHE A 23 -8.68 1.52 -8.36
C PHE A 23 -9.30 0.17 -7.99
N GLY A 24 -9.60 -0.11 -6.73
CA GLY A 24 -10.04 -1.45 -6.31
C GLY A 24 -8.99 -2.53 -6.62
N HIS A 25 -9.42 -3.78 -6.62
CA HIS A 25 -8.56 -4.92 -6.96
C HIS A 25 -8.44 -5.14 -8.48
N ASP A 26 -9.50 -4.87 -9.24
CA ASP A 26 -9.62 -5.35 -10.64
C ASP A 26 -9.50 -4.26 -11.71
N THR A 27 -9.35 -2.99 -11.34
CA THR A 27 -9.35 -1.89 -12.33
C THR A 27 -7.97 -1.59 -12.90
N LEU A 28 -6.93 -1.68 -12.07
CA LEU A 28 -5.55 -1.40 -12.47
C LEU A 28 -4.61 -2.41 -11.84
N GLU A 29 -4.04 -3.28 -12.67
CA GLU A 29 -3.11 -4.34 -12.22
C GLU A 29 -1.96 -3.78 -11.36
N ALA A 30 -1.42 -2.63 -11.75
CA ALA A 30 -0.36 -1.95 -11.00
C ALA A 30 -0.78 -1.48 -9.60
N ALA A 31 -2.09 -1.33 -9.32
CA ALA A 31 -2.62 -0.95 -8.02
C ALA A 31 -3.11 -2.14 -7.19
N GLY A 32 -3.28 -3.33 -7.78
CA GLY A 32 -3.84 -4.51 -7.11
C GLY A 32 -3.07 -4.87 -5.84
N ARG A 33 -1.74 -4.86 -5.88
CA ARG A 33 -0.91 -5.13 -4.69
C ARG A 33 -1.10 -4.09 -3.58
N LEU A 34 -1.33 -2.83 -3.93
CA LEU A 34 -1.59 -1.79 -2.93
C LEU A 34 -2.98 -1.93 -2.31
N ALA A 35 -3.97 -2.44 -3.06
CA ALA A 35 -5.29 -2.76 -2.53
C ALA A 35 -5.23 -3.95 -1.56
N GLU A 36 -4.54 -5.03 -1.91
CA GLU A 36 -4.32 -6.17 -0.99
C GLU A 36 -3.61 -5.77 0.31
N LEU A 37 -2.64 -4.84 0.23
CA LEU A 37 -1.93 -4.35 1.40
C LEU A 37 -2.84 -3.49 2.28
N ASP A 38 -3.82 -2.77 1.70
CA ASP A 38 -4.83 -2.04 2.47
C ASP A 38 -5.71 -3.00 3.28
N ASP A 39 -6.19 -4.10 2.66
CA ASP A 39 -6.92 -5.15 3.39
C ASP A 39 -6.09 -5.75 4.51
N ALA A 40 -4.80 -6.01 4.25
CA ALA A 40 -3.89 -6.56 5.25
C ALA A 40 -3.72 -5.60 6.46
N TYR A 41 -3.75 -4.28 6.26
CA TYR A 41 -3.75 -3.33 7.37
C TYR A 41 -5.01 -3.37 8.22
N ASP A 42 -6.16 -3.68 7.61
CA ASP A 42 -7.43 -3.72 8.32
C ASP A 42 -7.59 -4.98 9.19
N ILE A 43 -6.84 -6.04 8.85
CA ILE A 43 -6.80 -7.28 9.65
C ILE A 43 -5.51 -7.46 10.45
N ALA A 44 -4.57 -6.50 10.44
CA ALA A 44 -3.26 -6.63 11.09
C ALA A 44 -3.33 -6.81 12.62
N ASP A 45 -4.44 -6.44 13.26
CA ASP A 45 -4.65 -6.71 14.69
C ASP A 45 -5.09 -8.16 14.96
N TYR A 46 -5.48 -8.89 13.92
CA TYR A 46 -5.96 -10.28 13.95
C TYR A 46 -4.99 -11.28 13.31
N ASP A 47 -4.16 -10.81 12.37
CA ASP A 47 -3.08 -11.55 11.73
C ASP A 47 -1.77 -11.09 12.39
N GLU A 48 -0.87 -11.99 12.82
CA GLU A 48 0.35 -11.66 13.61
C GLU A 48 1.38 -10.77 12.86
N ARG A 49 0.97 -10.16 11.76
CA ARG A 49 1.78 -9.26 10.93
C ARG A 49 1.91 -7.89 11.59
N ALA A 50 3.15 -7.49 11.84
CA ALA A 50 3.43 -6.16 12.34
C ALA A 50 3.12 -5.10 11.26
N THR A 51 2.50 -3.99 11.67
CA THR A 51 2.25 -2.83 10.80
C THR A 51 3.53 -2.33 10.10
N GLY A 52 4.69 -2.46 10.75
CA GLY A 52 5.98 -2.09 10.17
C GLY A 52 6.39 -2.94 8.95
N ASP A 53 6.00 -4.22 8.92
CA ASP A 53 6.26 -5.10 7.77
C ASP A 53 5.39 -4.71 6.57
N LEU A 54 4.11 -4.39 6.84
CA LEU A 54 3.19 -3.84 5.83
C LEU A 54 3.70 -2.50 5.29
N ASP A 55 4.25 -1.64 6.14
CA ASP A 55 4.84 -0.36 5.72
C ASP A 55 6.02 -0.61 4.78
N ALA A 56 6.88 -1.57 5.09
CA ALA A 56 8.02 -1.94 4.26
C ALA A 56 7.59 -2.49 2.89
N GLU A 57 6.56 -3.32 2.83
CA GLU A 57 5.99 -3.85 1.58
C GLU A 57 5.36 -2.77 0.72
N VAL A 58 4.58 -1.85 1.31
CA VAL A 58 4.05 -0.70 0.58
C VAL A 58 5.18 0.17 0.03
N MET A 59 6.25 0.38 0.80
CA MET A 59 7.41 1.15 0.33
C MET A 59 8.17 0.44 -0.80
N ALA A 60 8.25 -0.89 -0.78
CA ALA A 60 8.83 -1.67 -1.88
C ALA A 60 7.98 -1.52 -3.15
N GLU A 61 6.66 -1.65 -3.01
CA GLU A 61 5.73 -1.51 -4.12
C GLU A 61 5.72 -0.09 -4.69
N ALA A 62 5.76 0.93 -3.83
CA ALA A 62 5.89 2.32 -4.26
C ALA A 62 7.15 2.55 -5.10
N ARG A 63 8.29 1.91 -4.77
CA ARG A 63 9.52 1.99 -5.58
C ARG A 63 9.36 1.30 -6.94
N ARG A 64 8.74 0.12 -6.96
CA ARG A 64 8.45 -0.63 -8.19
C ARG A 64 7.63 0.20 -9.18
N LEU A 65 6.62 0.92 -8.68
CA LEU A 65 5.73 1.74 -9.51
C LEU A 65 6.35 3.04 -10.03
N THR A 66 7.50 3.45 -9.49
CA THR A 66 8.20 4.68 -9.89
C THR A 66 9.46 4.41 -10.70
N THR A 67 9.75 3.14 -10.99
CA THR A 67 10.86 2.71 -11.85
C THR A 67 10.29 2.38 -13.22
#